data_AF-A0A955X3W3-F1
#
_entry.id   AF-A0A955X3W3-F1
#
_cell.length_a   1.000
_cell.length_b   1.000
_cell.length_c   1.000
_cell.angle_alpha   90.00
_cell.angle_beta   90.00
_cell.angle_gamma   90.00
#
_symmetry.space_group_name_H-M   'P 1'
#
loop_
_entity.id
_entity.type
_entity.pdbx_description
1 polymer ?
#
loop_
_entity_poly.entity_id
_entity_poly.type
_entity_poly.pdbx_seq_one_letter_code
_entity_poly.pdbx_strand_id
1 'polypeptide(L)'
;MTRAPLSLLPLPLALACGDAAGTGGLTPDPAPKVRAMPSAVVFGRVPAGSVAAQDVVIENQGNGSSEALTLVGSDNTTCDAAGRFCLELASEALAPGAQVTGRILFHPDGVMPPATRAWTLACGEACEVALTGRGSGVEAPATSPAGVDFGRFMPGCGAAQEVILTSAVDVPLTVSEVSLEASSEGAYELVLQDSLPAALPAGGTLGVSLSFLAPAGDVQATLRFLVTAPGQGLADDYAYPVTVDVIGRGDQAETNCP
;
A
#
# COMPACT_ATOMS: atom_id res chain seq x y z
N MET A 1 58.93 -75.88 -47.28
CA MET A 1 57.85 -76.51 -48.08
C MET A 1 56.94 -77.25 -47.12
N THR A 2 55.61 -77.07 -47.30
CA THR A 2 54.48 -77.90 -46.80
C THR A 2 54.26 -78.00 -45.27
N ARG A 3 53.36 -77.21 -44.67
CA ARG A 3 51.88 -77.34 -44.51
C ARG A 3 51.42 -78.53 -43.64
N ALA A 4 50.82 -78.21 -42.50
CA ALA A 4 49.96 -79.08 -41.69
C ALA A 4 48.48 -78.63 -41.81
N PRO A 5 47.49 -79.54 -41.68
CA PRO A 5 46.08 -79.25 -41.93
C PRO A 5 45.32 -78.72 -40.71
N LEU A 6 44.31 -77.89 -41.00
CA LEU A 6 43.38 -77.26 -40.05
C LEU A 6 42.22 -78.20 -39.66
N SER A 7 41.79 -78.03 -38.41
CA SER A 7 40.70 -78.69 -37.70
C SER A 7 39.31 -78.40 -38.28
N LEU A 8 38.46 -79.44 -38.28
CA LEU A 8 37.01 -79.39 -38.46
C LEU A 8 36.33 -78.84 -37.20
N LEU A 9 35.38 -77.91 -37.36
CA LEU A 9 34.13 -77.88 -36.58
C LEU A 9 33.08 -76.98 -37.26
N PRO A 10 31.84 -77.47 -37.51
CA PRO A 10 30.72 -76.62 -37.92
C PRO A 10 29.66 -76.46 -36.81
N LEU A 11 29.29 -75.18 -36.57
CA LEU A 11 27.93 -74.61 -36.47
C LEU A 11 26.96 -75.01 -35.30
N PRO A 12 25.88 -74.25 -35.02
CA PRO A 12 25.84 -73.02 -34.21
C PRO A 12 24.69 -73.04 -33.15
N LEU A 13 24.38 -71.87 -32.59
CA LEU A 13 23.12 -71.37 -32.01
C LEU A 13 23.16 -70.92 -30.53
N ALA A 14 22.57 -69.72 -30.37
CA ALA A 14 22.11 -69.03 -29.18
C ALA A 14 23.16 -68.19 -28.42
N LEU A 15 23.08 -66.86 -28.54
CA LEU A 15 22.52 -66.02 -27.48
C LEU A 15 22.35 -64.55 -27.94
N ALA A 16 21.10 -64.08 -27.81
CA ALA A 16 20.66 -62.70 -27.52
C ALA A 16 21.10 -61.52 -28.41
N CYS A 17 20.10 -60.88 -29.06
CA CYS A 17 20.04 -59.42 -29.26
C CYS A 17 20.38 -58.70 -27.94
N GLY A 18 21.04 -57.54 -27.87
CA GLY A 18 20.96 -56.39 -28.78
C GLY A 18 20.26 -55.25 -28.05
N ASP A 19 21.04 -54.21 -27.70
CA ASP A 19 20.70 -52.82 -27.35
C ASP A 19 19.76 -52.48 -26.17
N ALA A 20 20.25 -51.63 -25.26
CA ALA A 20 19.96 -50.19 -25.31
C ALA A 20 20.33 -49.53 -23.97
N ALA A 21 20.93 -48.35 -24.08
CA ALA A 21 21.25 -47.46 -22.97
C ALA A 21 20.04 -47.29 -22.02
N GLY A 22 20.28 -47.46 -20.71
CA GLY A 22 19.32 -47.10 -19.69
C GLY A 22 19.06 -45.61 -19.73
N THR A 23 18.03 -45.18 -20.45
CA THR A 23 17.41 -43.88 -20.26
C THR A 23 16.67 -43.93 -18.93
N GLY A 24 17.34 -43.45 -17.87
CA GLY A 24 16.64 -43.01 -16.68
C GLY A 24 15.54 -42.06 -17.12
N GLY A 25 14.29 -42.51 -17.03
CA GLY A 25 13.12 -41.71 -17.32
C GLY A 25 13.05 -40.62 -16.26
N LEU A 26 13.70 -39.49 -16.52
CA LEU A 26 13.36 -38.23 -15.90
C LEU A 26 11.95 -37.91 -16.43
N THR A 27 10.92 -38.41 -15.76
CA THR A 27 9.62 -37.76 -15.83
C THR A 27 9.89 -36.30 -15.44
N PRO A 28 9.50 -35.31 -16.27
CA PRO A 28 9.62 -33.92 -15.88
C PRO A 28 9.00 -33.79 -14.48
N ASP A 29 9.79 -33.28 -13.53
CA ASP A 29 9.29 -32.94 -12.20
C ASP A 29 8.01 -32.10 -12.42
N PRO A 30 6.86 -32.46 -11.83
CA PRO A 30 5.64 -31.70 -12.04
C PRO A 30 5.94 -30.23 -11.76
N ALA A 31 5.55 -29.37 -12.72
CA ALA A 31 5.87 -27.95 -12.61
C ALA A 31 5.45 -27.41 -11.24
N PRO A 32 6.30 -26.62 -10.57
CA PRO A 32 6.02 -26.12 -9.24
C PRO A 32 4.70 -25.36 -9.22
N LYS A 33 3.81 -25.74 -8.29
CA LYS A 33 2.52 -25.10 -8.12
C LYS A 33 2.68 -23.92 -7.17
N VAL A 34 2.63 -22.69 -7.69
CA VAL A 34 2.58 -21.49 -6.85
C VAL A 34 1.21 -20.86 -6.94
N ARG A 35 0.74 -20.33 -5.81
CA ARG A 35 -0.55 -19.65 -5.73
C ARG A 35 -0.43 -18.33 -5.00
N ALA A 36 -1.05 -17.30 -5.54
CA ALA A 36 -1.23 -16.02 -4.84
C ALA A 36 -2.68 -15.82 -4.41
N MET A 37 -2.86 -15.26 -3.21
CA MET A 37 -4.14 -14.98 -2.59
C MET A 37 -4.17 -13.59 -1.96
N PRO A 38 -5.06 -12.70 -2.39
CA PRO A 38 -5.84 -12.77 -3.64
C PRO A 38 -4.97 -12.53 -4.88
N SER A 39 -5.26 -13.19 -6.01
CA SER A 39 -4.56 -12.93 -7.28
C SER A 39 -4.96 -11.60 -7.95
N ALA A 40 -6.05 -11.00 -7.47
CA ALA A 40 -6.56 -9.70 -7.91
C ALA A 40 -6.97 -8.87 -6.70
N VAL A 41 -6.41 -7.67 -6.60
CA VAL A 41 -6.67 -6.69 -5.57
C VAL A 41 -7.45 -5.52 -6.17
N VAL A 42 -8.50 -5.09 -5.49
CA VAL A 42 -9.29 -3.93 -5.88
C VAL A 42 -9.30 -2.94 -4.73
N PHE A 43 -8.60 -1.82 -4.91
CA PHE A 43 -8.55 -0.71 -3.95
C PHE A 43 -9.80 0.18 -4.02
N GLY A 44 -10.56 0.11 -5.11
CA GLY A 44 -11.76 0.93 -5.29
C GLY A 44 -11.43 2.39 -5.57
N ARG A 45 -12.10 3.30 -4.84
CA ARG A 45 -11.92 4.76 -4.93
C ARG A 45 -11.03 5.21 -3.77
N VAL A 46 -9.88 5.78 -4.11
CA VAL A 46 -8.87 6.20 -3.13
C VAL A 46 -8.61 7.70 -3.33
N PRO A 47 -8.71 8.54 -2.28
CA PRO A 47 -8.47 9.98 -2.41
C PRO A 47 -7.06 10.32 -2.89
N ALA A 48 -6.93 11.37 -3.70
CA ALA A 48 -5.66 11.87 -4.17
C ALA A 48 -4.71 12.24 -3.01
N GLY A 49 -3.41 11.96 -3.16
CA GLY A 49 -2.39 12.20 -2.15
C GLY A 49 -2.30 11.15 -1.04
N SER A 50 -3.10 10.07 -1.13
CA SER A 50 -3.11 8.97 -0.14
C SER A 50 -2.49 7.69 -0.68
N VAL A 51 -2.35 6.69 0.20
CA VAL A 51 -1.77 5.39 -0.12
C VAL A 51 -2.72 4.30 0.34
N ALA A 52 -3.11 3.42 -0.59
CA ALA A 52 -3.86 2.22 -0.28
C ALA A 52 -2.97 0.99 -0.42
N ALA A 53 -2.79 0.23 0.66
CA ALA A 53 -2.02 -1.00 0.72
C ALA A 53 -2.93 -2.22 0.83
N GLN A 54 -2.58 -3.35 0.21
CA GLN A 54 -3.24 -4.64 0.38
C GLN A 54 -2.20 -5.76 0.43
N ASP A 55 -2.35 -6.64 1.40
CA ASP A 55 -1.48 -7.81 1.52
C ASP A 55 -1.89 -8.93 0.55
N VAL A 56 -0.88 -9.60 0.00
CA VAL A 56 -1.03 -10.76 -0.86
C VAL A 56 -0.16 -11.88 -0.32
N VAL A 57 -0.74 -13.05 -0.12
CA VAL A 57 -0.01 -14.24 0.33
C VAL A 57 0.35 -15.08 -0.88
N ILE A 58 1.63 -15.38 -1.03
CA ILE A 58 2.14 -16.26 -2.09
C ILE A 58 2.61 -17.54 -1.42
N GLU A 59 2.03 -18.66 -1.83
CA GLU A 59 2.26 -19.99 -1.27
C GLU A 59 2.89 -20.90 -2.33
N ASN A 60 3.97 -21.59 -1.95
CA ASN A 60 4.49 -22.70 -2.71
C ASN A 60 3.70 -23.97 -2.36
N GLN A 61 2.83 -24.41 -3.25
CA GLN A 61 2.00 -25.61 -3.10
C GLN A 61 2.69 -26.88 -3.63
N GLY A 62 4.01 -26.83 -3.87
CA GLY A 62 4.84 -28.00 -4.06
C GLY A 62 4.78 -28.96 -2.87
N ASN A 63 5.06 -30.22 -3.11
CA ASN A 63 5.10 -31.30 -2.13
C ASN A 63 6.47 -32.01 -2.03
N GLY A 64 7.44 -31.68 -2.89
CA GLY A 64 8.77 -32.28 -2.90
C GLY A 64 9.88 -31.31 -2.47
N SER A 65 10.85 -31.75 -1.66
CA SER A 65 11.97 -30.89 -1.20
C SER A 65 12.84 -30.31 -2.32
N SER A 66 12.78 -30.88 -3.52
CA SER A 66 13.43 -30.39 -4.74
C SER A 66 12.67 -29.24 -5.42
N GLU A 67 11.44 -28.97 -4.99
CA GLU A 67 10.55 -27.93 -5.52
C GLU A 67 10.65 -26.63 -4.71
N ALA A 68 11.81 -26.36 -4.12
CA ALA A 68 12.07 -25.05 -3.53
C ALA A 68 12.11 -23.99 -4.65
N LEU A 69 11.44 -22.87 -4.45
CA LEU A 69 11.25 -21.84 -5.47
C LEU A 69 11.82 -20.53 -5.00
N THR A 70 12.61 -19.88 -5.85
CA THR A 70 12.99 -18.50 -5.60
C THR A 70 11.95 -17.61 -6.25
N LEU A 71 11.20 -16.88 -5.42
CA LEU A 71 10.38 -15.80 -5.93
C LEU A 71 11.30 -14.65 -6.29
N VAL A 72 11.41 -14.37 -7.58
CA VAL A 72 12.10 -13.17 -8.06
C VAL A 72 11.10 -12.03 -7.99
N GLY A 73 11.01 -11.42 -6.81
CA GLY A 73 10.63 -10.02 -6.70
C GLY A 73 11.81 -9.16 -7.14
N SER A 74 11.57 -7.93 -7.57
CA SER A 74 12.64 -6.94 -7.48
C SER A 74 12.97 -6.79 -5.99
N ASP A 75 14.24 -6.88 -5.60
CA ASP A 75 14.69 -6.78 -4.19
C ASP A 75 14.37 -5.44 -3.49
N ASN A 76 13.56 -4.62 -4.14
CA ASN A 76 13.10 -3.29 -3.78
C ASN A 76 11.83 -3.04 -4.61
N THR A 77 10.79 -2.51 -3.97
CA THR A 77 9.48 -2.13 -4.52
C THR A 77 9.42 -1.92 -6.05
N THR A 78 8.58 -2.68 -6.77
CA THR A 78 8.36 -2.49 -8.23
C THR A 78 7.14 -1.61 -8.49
N CYS A 79 7.37 -0.39 -8.97
CA CYS A 79 6.31 0.53 -9.32
C CYS A 79 6.01 0.62 -10.83
N ASP A 80 4.82 1.10 -11.18
CA ASP A 80 4.56 1.61 -12.54
C ASP A 80 5.39 2.88 -12.81
N ALA A 81 5.44 3.31 -14.08
CA ALA A 81 6.22 4.49 -14.47
C ALA A 81 5.80 5.79 -13.76
N ALA A 82 4.57 5.83 -13.25
CA ALA A 82 4.01 6.96 -12.53
C ALA A 82 4.17 6.83 -11.00
N GLY A 83 4.73 5.73 -10.49
CA GLY A 83 4.83 5.48 -9.05
C GLY A 83 3.48 5.21 -8.35
N ARG A 84 2.40 5.00 -9.11
CA ARG A 84 1.03 4.88 -8.57
C ARG A 84 0.70 3.48 -8.13
N PHE A 85 1.21 2.46 -8.79
CA PHE A 85 0.99 1.07 -8.39
C PHE A 85 2.34 0.46 -8.07
N CYS A 86 2.53 0.01 -6.84
CA CYS A 86 3.78 -0.59 -6.41
C CYS A 86 3.54 -1.98 -5.80
N LEU A 87 4.47 -2.91 -6.03
CA LEU A 87 4.49 -4.22 -5.39
C LEU A 87 5.73 -4.32 -4.51
N GLU A 88 5.51 -4.54 -3.22
CA GLU A 88 6.53 -4.81 -2.22
C GLU A 88 6.53 -6.30 -1.92
N LEU A 89 7.60 -6.98 -2.31
CA LEU A 89 7.77 -8.40 -2.06
C LEU A 89 9.25 -8.69 -1.85
N ALA A 90 9.58 -9.37 -0.76
CA ALA A 90 10.93 -9.83 -0.54
C ALA A 90 11.27 -10.97 -1.52
N SER A 91 12.47 -10.92 -2.08
CA SER A 91 13.05 -12.04 -2.82
C SER A 91 13.47 -13.10 -1.81
N GLU A 92 12.77 -14.23 -1.81
CA GLU A 92 12.98 -15.30 -0.83
C GLU A 92 12.82 -16.67 -1.48
N ALA A 93 13.61 -17.64 -1.00
CA ALA A 93 13.46 -19.04 -1.36
C ALA A 93 12.33 -19.67 -0.53
N LEU A 94 11.23 -20.02 -1.18
CA LEU A 94 10.10 -20.71 -0.60
C LEU A 94 10.29 -22.23 -0.68
N ALA A 95 10.43 -22.85 0.48
CA ALA A 95 10.31 -24.30 0.60
C ALA A 95 8.88 -24.77 0.25
N PRO A 96 8.68 -26.07 -0.08
CA PRO A 96 7.35 -26.64 -0.27
C PRO A 96 6.45 -26.43 0.95
N GLY A 97 5.23 -25.93 0.72
CA GLY A 97 4.26 -25.56 1.76
C GLY A 97 4.57 -24.25 2.50
N ALA A 98 5.67 -23.56 2.17
CA ALA A 98 5.98 -22.25 2.73
C ALA A 98 5.21 -21.14 2.02
N GLN A 99 5.03 -20.03 2.73
CA GLN A 99 4.35 -18.84 2.23
C GLN A 99 5.16 -17.59 2.54
N VAL A 100 5.04 -16.58 1.68
CA VAL A 100 5.54 -15.22 1.90
C VAL A 100 4.38 -14.23 1.72
N THR A 101 4.42 -13.14 2.48
CA THR A 101 3.45 -12.05 2.35
C THR A 101 4.12 -10.89 1.63
N GLY A 102 3.54 -10.46 0.51
CA GLY A 102 3.85 -9.20 -0.15
C GLY A 102 2.72 -8.19 0.04
N ARG A 103 2.96 -6.95 -0.38
CA ARG A 103 2.00 -5.85 -0.29
C ARG A 103 1.90 -5.12 -1.62
N ILE A 104 0.69 -4.93 -2.11
CA ILE A 104 0.41 -4.08 -3.27
C ILE A 104 -0.02 -2.71 -2.76
N LEU A 105 0.63 -1.66 -3.23
CA LEU A 105 0.34 -0.27 -2.91
C LEU A 105 -0.29 0.45 -4.11
N PHE A 106 -1.23 1.36 -3.83
CA PHE A 106 -1.84 2.27 -4.77
C PHE A 106 -1.77 3.72 -4.26
N HIS A 107 -1.06 4.59 -4.99
CA HIS A 107 -0.79 5.99 -4.69
C HIS A 107 -1.43 6.88 -5.78
N PRO A 108 -2.73 7.23 -5.70
CA PRO A 108 -3.31 8.23 -6.60
C PRO A 108 -2.72 9.62 -6.29
N ASP A 109 -2.16 10.28 -7.30
CA ASP A 109 -1.61 11.64 -7.22
C ASP A 109 -2.64 12.73 -7.56
N GLY A 110 -3.84 12.32 -7.97
CA GLY A 110 -4.92 13.21 -8.37
C GLY A 110 -6.22 12.44 -8.62
N VAL A 111 -7.25 13.17 -9.05
CA VAL A 111 -8.46 12.52 -9.58
C VAL A 111 -8.08 11.78 -10.85
N MET A 112 -8.23 10.46 -10.83
CA MET A 112 -7.86 9.61 -11.96
C MET A 112 -8.92 8.54 -12.23
N PRO A 113 -9.17 8.21 -13.51
CA PRO A 113 -10.10 7.14 -13.86
C PRO A 113 -9.61 5.78 -13.31
N PRO A 114 -10.47 4.75 -13.27
CA PRO A 114 -10.06 3.41 -12.89
C PRO A 114 -8.87 2.94 -13.73
N ALA A 115 -7.76 2.67 -13.05
CA ALA A 115 -6.54 2.15 -13.60
C ALA A 115 -6.29 0.72 -13.10
N THR A 116 -5.55 -0.05 -13.88
CA THR A 116 -5.19 -1.43 -13.54
C THR A 116 -3.72 -1.66 -13.86
N ARG A 117 -3.03 -2.33 -12.94
CA ARG A 117 -1.65 -2.78 -13.10
C ARG A 117 -1.60 -4.29 -12.94
N ALA A 118 -0.83 -4.94 -13.80
CA ALA A 118 -0.50 -6.35 -13.67
C ALA A 118 0.99 -6.48 -13.33
N TRP A 119 1.31 -7.45 -12.49
CA TRP A 119 2.66 -7.92 -12.22
C TRP A 119 2.72 -9.41 -12.56
N THR A 120 3.85 -9.82 -13.12
CA THR A 120 4.18 -11.24 -13.32
C THR A 120 5.35 -11.54 -12.42
N LEU A 121 5.14 -12.41 -11.45
CA LEU A 121 6.19 -12.89 -10.55
C LEU A 121 6.78 -14.17 -11.12
N ALA A 122 8.09 -14.22 -11.28
CA ALA A 122 8.79 -15.45 -11.63
C ALA A 122 9.10 -16.24 -10.36
N CYS A 123 8.77 -17.53 -10.35
CA CYS A 123 8.99 -18.45 -9.23
C CYS A 123 10.04 -19.53 -9.54
N GLY A 124 10.87 -19.33 -10.57
CA GLY A 124 11.85 -20.31 -11.06
C GLY A 124 11.78 -20.47 -12.58
N GLU A 125 12.36 -21.54 -13.10
CA GLU A 125 12.59 -21.75 -14.55
C GLU A 125 11.30 -21.90 -15.40
N ALA A 126 10.15 -22.21 -14.79
CA ALA A 126 8.91 -22.51 -15.52
C ALA A 126 7.63 -22.05 -14.80
N CYS A 127 7.73 -21.16 -13.81
CA CYS A 127 6.60 -20.74 -13.01
C CYS A 127 6.42 -19.22 -13.07
N GLU A 128 5.20 -18.80 -13.40
CA GLU A 128 4.77 -17.41 -13.39
C GLU A 128 3.47 -17.26 -12.59
N VAL A 129 3.41 -16.26 -11.72
CA VAL A 129 2.19 -15.89 -10.99
C VAL A 129 1.77 -14.49 -11.40
N ALA A 130 0.54 -14.39 -11.92
CA ALA A 130 -0.05 -13.12 -12.25
C ALA A 130 -0.73 -12.50 -11.03
N LEU A 131 -0.40 -11.25 -10.74
CA LEU A 131 -1.06 -10.40 -9.76
C LEU A 131 -1.63 -9.18 -10.47
N THR A 132 -2.83 -8.75 -10.05
CA THR A 132 -3.43 -7.53 -10.58
C THR A 132 -3.88 -6.61 -9.45
N GLY A 133 -3.67 -5.30 -9.63
CA GLY A 133 -4.14 -4.25 -8.74
C GLY A 133 -4.99 -3.27 -9.53
N ARG A 134 -6.18 -2.93 -9.02
CA ARG A 134 -7.10 -1.98 -9.64
C ARG A 134 -7.52 -0.90 -8.65
N GLY A 135 -7.48 0.35 -9.07
CA GLY A 135 -7.85 1.50 -8.24
C GLY A 135 -8.23 2.71 -9.08
N SER A 136 -8.88 3.69 -8.46
CA SER A 136 -9.25 4.98 -9.05
C SER A 136 -8.97 6.08 -8.03
N GLY A 137 -8.55 7.26 -8.51
CA GLY A 137 -8.29 8.42 -7.68
C GLY A 137 -9.52 9.30 -7.59
N VAL A 138 -9.89 9.73 -6.39
CA VAL A 138 -10.98 10.68 -6.13
C VAL A 138 -10.46 11.92 -5.43
N GLU A 139 -11.29 12.94 -5.31
CA GLU A 139 -10.92 14.19 -4.66
C GLU A 139 -10.69 13.98 -3.15
N ALA A 140 -9.68 14.66 -2.60
CA ALA A 140 -9.38 14.62 -1.17
C ALA A 140 -10.42 15.42 -0.36
N PRO A 141 -10.64 15.10 0.92
CA PRO A 141 -11.42 15.96 1.80
C PRO A 141 -10.82 17.37 1.85
N ALA A 142 -11.69 18.38 1.82
CA ALA A 142 -11.29 19.78 1.80
C ALA A 142 -11.82 20.51 3.03
N THR A 143 -11.08 21.52 3.50
CA THR A 143 -11.49 22.38 4.61
C THR A 143 -11.99 23.73 4.10
N SER A 144 -12.98 24.28 4.79
CA SER A 144 -13.49 25.63 4.56
C SER A 144 -13.54 26.37 5.90
N PRO A 145 -12.77 27.46 6.08
CA PRO A 145 -11.80 28.00 5.12
C PRO A 145 -10.54 27.12 4.98
N ALA A 146 -9.86 27.21 3.83
CA ALA A 146 -8.61 26.47 3.56
C ALA A 146 -7.39 27.01 4.35
N GLY A 147 -7.52 28.20 4.94
CA GLY A 147 -6.58 28.81 5.86
C GLY A 147 -7.32 29.75 6.79
N VAL A 148 -6.89 29.82 8.04
CA VAL A 148 -7.51 30.65 9.08
C VAL A 148 -6.56 31.79 9.40
N ASP A 149 -6.97 33.03 9.13
CA ASP A 149 -6.27 34.23 9.59
C ASP A 149 -7.20 34.97 10.54
N PHE A 150 -6.88 34.90 11.83
CA PHE A 150 -7.58 35.65 12.86
C PHE A 150 -7.32 37.15 12.75
N GLY A 151 -6.28 37.57 12.03
CA GLY A 151 -5.87 38.95 11.92
C GLY A 151 -5.11 39.42 13.16
N ARG A 152 -5.23 40.71 13.46
CA ARG A 152 -4.53 41.37 14.57
C ARG A 152 -5.48 41.59 15.73
N PHE A 153 -5.10 41.07 16.88
CA PHE A 153 -5.78 41.23 18.15
C PHE A 153 -4.83 41.80 19.19
N MET A 154 -5.39 42.39 20.23
CA MET A 154 -4.60 42.89 21.37
C MET A 154 -4.34 41.73 22.33
N PRO A 155 -3.19 41.67 23.03
CA PRO A 155 -2.88 40.61 23.96
C PRO A 155 -4.01 40.37 24.97
N GLY A 156 -4.48 39.12 25.06
CA GLY A 156 -5.60 38.73 25.92
C GLY A 156 -7.00 38.92 25.31
N CYS A 157 -7.11 39.49 24.10
CA CYS A 157 -8.34 39.44 23.31
C CYS A 157 -8.27 38.26 22.33
N GLY A 158 -9.43 37.81 21.86
CA GLY A 158 -9.51 36.63 21.03
C GLY A 158 -10.76 36.56 20.17
N ALA A 159 -10.75 35.61 19.24
CA ALA A 159 -11.90 35.28 18.43
C ALA A 159 -11.95 33.77 18.23
N ALA A 160 -13.14 33.26 17.91
CA ALA A 160 -13.33 31.88 17.50
C ALA A 160 -13.68 31.83 16.01
N GLN A 161 -13.15 30.84 15.32
CA GLN A 161 -13.48 30.56 13.93
C GLN A 161 -13.78 29.08 13.75
N GLU A 162 -14.79 28.79 12.94
CA GLU A 162 -15.16 27.42 12.61
C GLU A 162 -14.44 26.99 11.32
N VAL A 163 -13.83 25.82 11.37
CA VAL A 163 -13.23 25.12 10.24
C VAL A 163 -14.09 23.90 9.93
N ILE A 164 -14.63 23.85 8.72
CA ILE A 164 -15.50 22.76 8.27
C ILE A 164 -14.71 21.85 7.35
N LEU A 165 -14.49 20.61 7.78
CA LEU A 165 -13.95 19.54 6.95
C LEU A 165 -15.09 18.90 6.15
N THR A 166 -14.98 18.90 4.82
CA THR A 166 -15.97 18.34 3.90
C THR A 166 -15.41 17.11 3.20
N SER A 167 -16.16 16.01 3.23
CA SER A 167 -15.84 14.81 2.46
C SER A 167 -16.28 14.99 1.01
N ALA A 168 -15.35 14.80 0.06
CA ALA A 168 -15.66 14.74 -1.37
C ALA A 168 -15.96 13.31 -1.86
N VAL A 169 -16.02 12.34 -0.95
CA VAL A 169 -16.19 10.92 -1.28
C VAL A 169 -17.54 10.37 -0.84
N ASP A 170 -18.09 9.44 -1.62
CA ASP A 170 -19.38 8.77 -1.36
C ASP A 170 -19.27 7.61 -0.33
N VAL A 171 -18.19 7.57 0.45
CA VAL A 171 -17.92 6.56 1.47
C VAL A 171 -17.70 7.28 2.81
N PRO A 172 -18.25 6.78 3.93
CA PRO A 172 -17.97 7.37 5.23
C PRO A 172 -16.47 7.28 5.56
N LEU A 173 -15.93 8.37 6.09
CA LEU A 173 -14.57 8.47 6.62
C LEU A 173 -14.64 8.57 8.15
N THR A 174 -13.52 8.33 8.83
CA THR A 174 -13.38 8.38 10.28
C THR A 174 -12.28 9.38 10.63
N VAL A 175 -12.58 10.45 11.34
CA VAL A 175 -11.56 11.36 11.86
C VAL A 175 -11.08 10.81 13.19
N SER A 176 -9.85 10.33 13.22
CA SER A 176 -9.23 9.66 14.37
C SER A 176 -8.53 10.65 15.31
N GLU A 177 -7.96 11.71 14.72
CA GLU A 177 -7.23 12.72 15.47
C GLU A 177 -7.45 14.11 14.85
N VAL A 178 -7.50 15.13 15.70
CA VAL A 178 -7.37 16.53 15.29
C VAL A 178 -6.41 17.19 16.27
N SER A 179 -5.35 17.79 15.76
CA SER A 179 -4.28 18.38 16.58
C SER A 179 -3.78 19.70 16.00
N LEU A 180 -3.23 20.55 16.87
CA LEU A 180 -2.57 21.80 16.50
C LEU A 180 -1.05 21.62 16.63
N GLU A 181 -0.36 21.55 15.51
CA GLU A 181 1.09 21.51 15.45
C GLU A 181 1.65 22.94 15.46
N ALA A 182 2.88 23.10 15.96
CA ALA A 182 3.61 24.37 16.04
C ALA A 182 2.90 25.52 16.79
N SER A 183 1.86 25.24 17.58
CA SER A 183 1.19 26.26 18.39
C SER A 183 2.13 26.81 19.47
N SER A 184 2.21 28.14 19.58
CA SER A 184 2.77 28.78 20.77
C SER A 184 1.86 28.49 21.95
N GLU A 185 2.41 27.94 23.04
CA GLU A 185 1.65 27.48 24.21
C GLU A 185 0.56 28.49 24.64
N GLY A 186 -0.70 28.06 24.60
CA GLY A 186 -1.85 28.81 25.11
C GLY A 186 -2.45 29.87 24.17
N ALA A 187 -1.89 30.10 22.97
CA ALA A 187 -2.45 31.06 22.03
C ALA A 187 -3.65 30.52 21.23
N TYR A 188 -3.70 29.21 21.03
CA TYR A 188 -4.79 28.54 20.33
C TYR A 188 -5.38 27.47 21.21
N GLU A 189 -6.71 27.40 21.23
CA GLU A 189 -7.47 26.35 21.88
C GLU A 189 -8.37 25.68 20.83
N LEU A 190 -8.33 24.36 20.82
CA LEU A 190 -9.08 23.53 19.89
C LEU A 190 -10.31 22.99 20.61
N VAL A 191 -11.49 23.31 20.11
CA VAL A 191 -12.76 22.79 20.64
C VAL A 191 -13.43 21.96 19.55
N LEU A 192 -13.45 20.64 19.77
CA LEU A 192 -14.15 19.71 18.92
C LEU A 192 -15.62 19.67 19.31
N GLN A 193 -16.52 19.74 18.33
CA GLN A 193 -17.96 19.56 18.55
C GLN A 193 -18.29 18.09 18.86
N ASP A 194 -17.57 17.17 18.21
CA ASP A 194 -17.72 15.73 18.37
C ASP A 194 -16.51 15.11 19.09
N SER A 195 -16.76 14.07 19.90
CA SER A 195 -15.69 13.27 20.49
C SER A 195 -15.00 12.42 19.42
N LEU A 196 -13.67 12.41 19.42
CA LEU A 196 -12.89 11.54 18.54
C LEU A 196 -12.84 10.10 19.10
N PRO A 197 -12.85 9.07 18.23
CA PRO A 197 -12.95 9.14 16.78
C PRO A 197 -14.35 9.54 16.30
N ALA A 198 -14.43 10.48 15.35
CA ALA A 198 -15.68 11.01 14.80
C ALA A 198 -15.94 10.49 13.39
N ALA A 199 -17.18 10.13 13.06
CA ALA A 199 -17.54 9.73 11.70
C ALA A 199 -17.78 10.96 10.82
N LEU A 200 -17.11 11.03 9.67
CA LEU A 200 -17.36 12.00 8.61
C LEU A 200 -18.20 11.31 7.52
N PRO A 201 -19.51 11.59 7.41
CA PRO A 201 -20.38 10.90 6.47
C PRO A 201 -19.94 11.07 5.00
N ALA A 202 -20.39 10.17 4.14
CA ALA A 202 -20.26 10.28 2.70
C ALA A 202 -20.84 11.62 2.21
N GLY A 203 -20.03 12.44 1.52
CA GLY A 203 -20.42 13.81 1.11
C GLY A 203 -20.74 14.76 2.28
N GLY A 204 -20.47 14.36 3.52
CA GLY A 204 -20.83 15.08 4.73
C GLY A 204 -19.75 16.04 5.20
N THR A 205 -20.02 16.69 6.33
CA THR A 205 -19.14 17.69 6.93
C THR A 205 -18.90 17.42 8.41
N LEU A 206 -17.72 17.77 8.90
CA LEU A 206 -17.35 17.80 10.32
C LEU A 206 -16.86 19.21 10.68
N GLY A 207 -17.47 19.83 11.68
CA GLY A 207 -17.11 21.17 12.16
C GLY A 207 -16.14 21.10 13.33
N VAL A 208 -15.13 21.97 13.30
CA VAL A 208 -14.17 22.16 14.41
C VAL A 208 -14.09 23.65 14.73
N SER A 209 -14.23 23.99 16.00
CA SER A 209 -14.10 25.37 16.44
C SER A 209 -12.69 25.61 16.96
N LEU A 210 -12.05 26.64 16.43
CA LEU A 210 -10.71 27.06 16.82
C LEU A 210 -10.84 28.42 17.50
N SER A 211 -10.52 28.49 18.79
CA SER A 211 -10.40 29.74 19.53
C SER A 211 -8.95 30.21 19.51
N PHE A 212 -8.77 31.49 19.22
CA PHE A 212 -7.49 32.18 19.29
C PHE A 212 -7.54 33.19 20.42
N LEU A 213 -6.53 33.15 21.29
CA LEU A 213 -6.25 34.16 22.31
C LEU A 213 -4.90 34.79 21.98
N ALA A 214 -4.90 36.08 21.67
CA ALA A 214 -3.71 36.74 21.16
C ALA A 214 -2.61 36.82 22.24
N PRO A 215 -1.41 36.29 21.97
CA PRO A 215 -0.25 36.49 22.81
C PRO A 215 0.45 37.82 22.46
N ALA A 216 1.58 38.10 23.10
CA ALA A 216 2.45 39.19 22.67
C ALA A 216 3.27 38.77 21.42
N GLY A 217 2.86 39.22 20.23
CA GLY A 217 3.56 38.98 18.97
C GLY A 217 2.80 38.11 17.95
N ASP A 218 3.44 37.84 16.82
CA ASP A 218 2.88 37.03 15.74
C ASP A 218 3.08 35.54 16.03
N VAL A 219 2.03 34.75 15.84
CA VAL A 219 2.04 33.30 16.06
C VAL A 219 1.39 32.56 14.90
N GLN A 220 1.86 31.34 14.69
CA GLN A 220 1.40 30.46 13.63
C GLN A 220 1.18 29.08 14.23
N ALA A 221 0.19 28.37 13.72
CA ALA A 221 -0.07 26.98 14.03
C ALA A 221 -0.53 26.26 12.77
N THR A 222 -0.40 24.95 12.75
CA THR A 222 -0.95 24.11 11.68
C THR A 222 -1.97 23.18 12.30
N LEU A 223 -3.24 23.36 11.91
CA LEU A 223 -4.31 22.44 12.29
C LEU A 223 -4.21 21.20 11.41
N ARG A 224 -4.09 20.03 12.03
CA ARG A 224 -3.95 18.75 11.35
C ARG A 224 -5.11 17.84 11.71
N PHE A 225 -5.71 17.23 10.70
CA PHE A 225 -6.71 16.17 10.83
C PHE A 225 -6.09 14.87 10.38
N LEU A 226 -6.26 13.81 11.17
CA LEU A 226 -5.96 12.44 10.79
C LEU A 226 -7.28 11.76 10.44
N VAL A 227 -7.61 11.74 9.15
CA VAL A 227 -8.83 11.11 8.65
C VAL A 227 -8.50 9.70 8.19
N THR A 228 -9.42 8.76 8.32
CA THR A 228 -9.21 7.36 8.03
C THR A 228 -10.37 6.83 7.20
N ALA A 229 -10.12 6.21 6.05
CA ALA A 229 -11.20 5.51 5.34
C ALA A 229 -11.31 4.08 5.84
N PRO A 230 -12.53 3.53 5.92
CA PRO A 230 -12.72 2.12 6.17
C PRO A 230 -11.97 1.33 5.11
N GLY A 231 -10.95 0.58 5.55
CA GLY A 231 -10.32 -0.44 4.75
C GLY A 231 -11.41 -1.39 4.25
N GLN A 232 -11.59 -1.50 2.93
CA GLN A 232 -12.58 -2.38 2.31
C GLN A 232 -12.17 -3.86 2.47
N GLY A 233 -11.95 -4.34 3.70
CA GLY A 233 -11.43 -5.68 4.03
C GLY A 233 -9.92 -5.75 4.26
N LEU A 234 -9.33 -4.74 4.91
CA LEU A 234 -7.88 -4.49 4.95
C LEU A 234 -7.38 -4.35 6.39
N ALA A 235 -6.17 -4.85 6.66
CA ALA A 235 -5.58 -4.89 8.01
C ALA A 235 -5.08 -3.53 8.53
N ASP A 236 -4.92 -2.54 7.65
CA ASP A 236 -4.46 -1.19 8.01
C ASP A 236 -5.45 -0.13 7.53
N ASP A 237 -5.97 0.62 8.50
CA ASP A 237 -6.80 1.82 8.35
C ASP A 237 -6.02 2.94 7.64
N TYR A 238 -6.56 3.50 6.53
CA TYR A 238 -5.83 4.46 5.69
C TYR A 238 -5.84 5.89 6.24
N ALA A 239 -4.73 6.38 6.78
CA ALA A 239 -4.65 7.73 7.33
C ALA A 239 -4.42 8.85 6.26
N TYR A 240 -5.18 9.94 6.35
CA TYR A 240 -5.15 11.14 5.55
C TYR A 240 -4.79 12.33 6.44
N PRO A 241 -3.58 12.90 6.32
CA PRO A 241 -3.28 14.17 6.96
C PRO A 241 -3.89 15.31 6.14
N VAL A 242 -4.97 15.91 6.63
CA VAL A 242 -5.47 17.20 6.09
C VAL A 242 -4.89 18.30 6.97
N THR A 243 -4.27 19.32 6.36
CA THR A 243 -3.65 20.43 7.11
C THR A 243 -4.27 21.75 6.73
N VAL A 244 -4.39 22.64 7.71
CA VAL A 244 -4.88 24.01 7.55
C VAL A 244 -3.91 24.93 8.27
N ASP A 245 -3.40 25.92 7.53
CA ASP A 245 -2.54 26.95 8.09
C ASP A 245 -3.40 27.91 8.93
N VAL A 246 -2.95 28.13 10.16
CA VAL A 246 -3.57 29.04 11.12
C VAL A 246 -2.58 30.16 11.46
N ILE A 247 -3.01 31.39 11.27
CA ILE A 247 -2.22 32.58 11.55
C ILE A 247 -3.00 33.47 12.50
N GLY A 248 -2.33 33.97 13.53
CA GLY A 248 -2.87 34.92 14.50
C GLY A 248 -1.79 35.90 14.92
N ARG A 249 -2.16 37.17 15.11
CA ARG A 249 -1.19 38.23 15.41
C ARG A 249 -1.61 39.02 16.63
N GLY A 250 -0.69 39.21 17.57
CA GLY A 250 -0.85 40.04 18.75
C GLY A 250 -0.16 41.40 18.62
N ASP A 251 -0.91 42.50 18.73
CA ASP A 251 -0.36 43.87 18.68
C ASP A 251 -0.30 44.51 20.08
N GLN A 252 0.83 45.13 20.44
CA GLN A 252 1.11 45.68 21.78
C GLN A 252 0.31 46.94 22.14
N ALA A 253 -0.80 47.23 21.46
CA ALA A 253 -1.58 48.44 21.72
C ALA A 253 -2.35 48.32 23.04
N GLU A 254 -2.29 49.35 23.89
CA GLU A 254 -3.03 49.46 25.16
C GLU A 254 -4.39 50.14 24.96
N THR A 255 -5.45 49.36 24.74
CA THR A 255 -6.85 49.77 24.94
C THR A 255 -7.77 48.54 25.01
N ASN A 256 -8.97 48.66 25.59
CA ASN A 256 -9.89 47.54 25.86
C ASN A 256 -10.22 46.67 24.64
N CYS A 257 -10.45 45.37 24.88
CA CYS A 257 -11.04 44.45 23.90
C CYS A 257 -12.39 45.00 23.39
N PRO A 258 -12.71 44.83 22.09
CA PRO A 258 -14.01 45.17 21.53
C PRO A 258 -15.14 44.28 22.07
#